data_AF-A0A0K0XGC8-F1
#
_entry.id   AF-A0A0K0XGC8-F1
#
_cell.length_a   1.000
_cell.length_b   1.000
_cell.length_c   1.000
_cell.angle_alpha   90.00
_cell.angle_beta   90.00
_cell.angle_gamma   90.00
#
_symmetry.space_group_name_H-M   'P 1'
#
loop_
_entity.id
_entity.type
_entity.pdbx_description
1 polymer ?
#
loop_
_entity_poly.entity_id
_entity_poly.type
_entity_poly.pdbx_seq_one_letter_code
_entity_poly.pdbx_strand_id
1 'polypeptide(L)' 'MSSRPDVIECPGCKGAARRLISAPNIGRGGIGMALQDATRATADRPAVVSSPAPGARRQKQKVTTNPLHQKLPRP' A
#
# COMPACT_ATOMS: atom_id res chain seq x y z
N MET A 1 15.46 20.91 6.71
CA MET A 1 14.15 20.92 7.40
C MET A 1 14.07 22.19 8.22
N SER A 2 13.09 23.05 7.95
CA SER A 2 12.94 24.31 8.70
C SER A 2 12.34 24.00 10.08
N SER A 3 12.99 24.44 11.15
CA SER A 3 12.39 24.42 12.48
C SER A 3 11.19 25.37 12.48
N ARG A 4 10.07 24.93 13.06
CA ARG A 4 8.85 25.74 13.21
C ARG A 4 8.44 25.74 14.68
N PRO A 5 8.16 26.91 15.29
CA PRO A 5 7.83 27.01 16.71
C PRO A 5 6.41 26.49 17.02
N ASP A 6 6.23 25.88 18.18
CA ASP A 6 4.94 25.37 18.67
C ASP A 6 4.02 26.45 19.26
N VAL A 7 4.60 27.61 19.59
CA VAL A 7 3.91 28.77 20.11
C VAL A 7 4.32 30.01 19.31
N ILE A 8 3.32 30.79 18.91
CA ILE A 8 3.52 32.10 18.31
C ILE A 8 2.70 33.14 19.08
N GLU A 9 3.02 34.41 18.91
CA GLU A 9 2.11 35.48 19.32
C GLU A 9 0.94 35.60 18.34
N CYS A 10 -0.27 35.69 18.88
CA CYS A 10 -1.47 35.88 18.08
C CYS A 10 -1.47 37.29 17.46
N PRO A 11 -1.56 37.44 16.12
CA PRO A 11 -1.55 38.76 15.49
C PRO A 11 -2.80 39.60 15.80
N GLY A 12 -3.88 38.98 16.30
CA GLY A 12 -5.12 39.68 16.68
C GLY A 12 -5.12 40.14 18.14
N CYS A 13 -4.99 39.21 19.08
CA CYS A 13 -5.12 39.50 20.51
C CYS A 13 -3.80 39.59 21.28
N LYS A 14 -2.65 39.38 20.61
CA LYS A 14 -1.30 39.32 21.19
C LYS A 14 -1.09 38.25 22.28
N GLY A 15 -2.07 37.38 22.50
CA GLY A 15 -1.94 36.24 23.40
C GLY A 15 -1.10 35.11 22.80
N ALA A 16 -0.68 34.17 23.65
CA ALA A 16 0.04 32.97 23.22
C ALA A 16 -0.87 32.02 22.43
N ALA A 17 -0.61 31.86 21.13
CA ALA A 17 -1.31 30.93 20.26
C ALA A 17 -0.52 29.63 20.14
N ARG A 18 -1.07 28.54 20.69
CA ARG A 18 -0.49 27.20 20.62
C ARG A 18 -0.94 26.47 19.36
N ARG A 19 -0.05 25.68 18.79
CA ARG A 19 -0.39 24.79 17.67
C ARG A 19 -1.33 23.68 18.12
N LEU A 20 -2.49 23.58 17.50
CA LEU A 20 -3.48 22.52 17.79
C LEU A 20 -3.31 21.31 16.87
N ILE A 21 -3.15 21.55 15.56
CA ILE A 21 -2.93 20.48 14.58
C ILE A 21 -1.42 20.40 14.31
N SER A 22 -0.74 19.57 15.08
CA SER A 22 0.55 19.03 14.67
C SER A 22 0.32 17.75 13.88
N ALA A 23 1.26 17.38 13.02
CA ALA A 23 1.21 16.13 12.29
C ALA A 23 2.32 15.20 12.82
N PRO A 24 2.19 14.72 14.07
CA PRO A 24 3.28 14.08 14.82
C PRO A 24 3.73 12.73 14.24
N ASN A 25 3.10 12.26 13.15
CA ASN A 25 3.36 10.96 12.55
C ASN A 25 3.51 11.02 11.02
N ILE A 26 3.68 12.20 10.41
CA ILE A 26 4.07 12.29 8.98
C ILE A 26 5.48 11.68 8.87
N GLY A 27 5.56 10.45 8.37
CA GLY A 27 6.80 9.65 8.31
C GLY A 27 6.75 8.32 9.07
N ARG A 28 5.74 8.10 9.92
CA ARG A 28 5.42 6.75 10.48
C ARG A 28 4.44 5.97 9.61
N GLY A 29 4.33 6.33 8.33
CA GLY A 29 3.56 5.56 7.38
C GLY A 29 4.28 4.23 7.15
N GLY A 30 3.74 3.14 7.67
CA GLY A 30 4.26 1.80 7.42
C GLY A 30 4.03 1.39 5.97
N ILE A 31 3.52 0.17 5.76
CA ILE A 31 3.22 -0.36 4.43
C ILE A 31 2.35 0.56 3.54
N GLY A 32 1.50 1.42 4.12
CA GLY A 32 0.67 2.36 3.37
C GLY A 32 1.47 3.40 2.58
N MET A 33 2.61 3.88 3.10
CA MET A 33 3.44 4.86 2.40
C MET A 33 4.18 4.21 1.22
N ALA A 34 4.74 3.01 1.45
CA ALA A 34 5.34 2.22 0.39
C ALA A 34 4.33 1.86 -0.72
N LEU A 35 3.06 1.63 -0.37
CA LEU A 35 2.00 1.33 -1.34
C LEU A 35 1.66 2.54 -2.22
N GLN A 36 1.67 3.75 -1.65
CA GLN A 36 1.48 4.98 -2.41
C GLN A 36 2.62 5.19 -3.41
N ASP A 37 3.87 5.00 -2.98
CA ASP A 37 5.04 5.11 -3.86
C ASP A 37 5.03 4.05 -4.97
N ALA A 38 4.69 2.80 -4.63
CA ALA A 38 4.53 1.73 -5.60
C ALA A 38 3.45 2.05 -6.64
N THR A 39 2.31 2.60 -6.19
CA THR A 39 1.20 3.01 -7.08
C THR A 39 1.66 4.12 -8.02
N ARG A 40 2.35 5.14 -7.52
CA ARG A 40 2.92 6.22 -8.33
C ARG A 40 3.91 5.69 -9.37
N ALA A 41 4.76 4.73 -9.00
CA ALA A 41 5.75 4.14 -9.91
C ALA A 41 5.13 3.38 -11.09
N THR A 42 3.89 2.88 -10.97
CA THR A 42 3.24 2.16 -12.07
C THR A 42 2.93 3.02 -13.29
N ALA A 43 2.84 4.34 -13.13
CA ALA A 43 2.64 5.27 -14.25
C ALA A 43 3.82 5.27 -15.22
N ASP A 44 5.05 5.21 -14.69
CA ASP A 44 6.28 5.24 -15.48
C ASP A 44 6.84 3.85 -15.76
N ARG A 45 6.61 2.89 -14.86
CA ARG A 45 7.11 1.51 -14.94
C ARG A 45 6.00 0.54 -14.54
N PRO A 46 5.02 0.28 -15.43
CA PRO A 46 3.98 -0.70 -15.14
C PRO A 46 4.61 -2.08 -14.97
N ALA A 47 4.11 -2.85 -14.00
CA ALA A 47 4.52 -4.23 -13.80
C ALA A 47 4.05 -5.07 -15.00
N VAL A 48 4.96 -5.36 -15.92
CA VAL A 48 4.67 -6.25 -17.05
C VAL A 48 4.68 -7.68 -16.50
N VAL A 49 3.59 -8.41 -16.67
CA VAL A 49 3.47 -9.78 -16.16
C VAL A 49 4.42 -10.67 -16.96
N SER A 50 5.57 -11.02 -16.39
CA SER A 50 6.42 -12.05 -16.96
C SER A 50 5.72 -13.40 -16.85
N SER A 51 5.81 -14.23 -17.90
CA SER A 51 5.40 -15.63 -17.80
C SER A 51 6.03 -16.28 -16.57
N PRO A 52 5.35 -17.22 -15.88
CA PRO A 52 5.91 -17.90 -14.72
C PRO A 52 7.31 -18.41 -15.03
N ALA A 53 8.27 -18.15 -14.13
CA ALA A 53 9.66 -18.53 -14.34
C ALA A 53 9.76 -20.02 -14.71
N PRO A 54 10.60 -20.42 -15.68
CA PRO A 54 10.85 -21.83 -15.97
C PRO A 54 11.28 -22.54 -14.69
N GLY A 55 10.51 -23.54 -14.26
CA GLY A 55 10.79 -24.29 -13.02
C GLY A 55 10.06 -23.80 -11.76
N ALA A 56 9.25 -22.74 -11.83
CA ALA A 56 8.27 -22.46 -10.76
C ALA A 56 7.37 -23.70 -10.61
N ARG A 57 7.49 -24.40 -9.48
CA ARG A 57 6.70 -25.61 -9.18
C ARG A 57 5.24 -25.24 -9.32
N ARG A 58 4.60 -25.62 -10.44
CA ARG A 58 3.14 -25.62 -10.56
C ARG A 58 2.65 -26.42 -9.36
N GLN A 59 1.90 -25.78 -8.47
CA GLN A 59 1.21 -26.51 -7.43
C GLN A 59 0.39 -27.59 -8.13
N LYS A 60 0.68 -28.87 -7.83
CA LYS A 60 -0.08 -29.98 -8.41
C LYS A 60 -1.53 -29.74 -8.06
N GLN A 61 -2.35 -29.56 -9.10
CA GLN A 61 -3.79 -29.41 -8.94
C GLN A 61 -4.29 -30.69 -8.27
N LYS A 62 -4.95 -30.54 -7.11
CA LYS A 62 -5.43 -31.70 -6.35
C LYS A 62 -6.48 -32.41 -7.19
N VAL A 63 -6.17 -33.64 -7.61
CA VAL A 63 -7.15 -34.52 -8.23
C VAL A 63 -8.14 -34.92 -7.14
N THR A 64 -9.38 -34.52 -7.33
CA THR A 64 -10.49 -34.78 -6.44
C THR A 64 -11.18 -36.07 -6.89
N THR A 65 -11.32 -37.02 -5.98
CA THR A 65 -11.98 -38.32 -6.19
C THR A 65 -13.50 -38.27 -6.00
N ASN A 66 -14.10 -37.07 -6.04
CA ASN A 66 -15.54 -36.92 -5.90
C ASN A 66 -16.27 -37.55 -7.11
N PRO A 67 -17.11 -38.59 -6.91
CA PRO A 67 -17.81 -39.27 -8.00
C PRO A 67 -18.78 -38.36 -8.77
N LEU A 68 -19.25 -37.26 -8.17
CA LEU A 68 -20.13 -36.29 -8.83
C LEU A 68 -19.46 -35.59 -10.02
N HIS A 69 -18.12 -35.55 -10.06
CA HIS A 69 -17.38 -34.92 -11.16
C HIS A 69 -17.48 -35.70 -12.47
N GLN A 70 -17.89 -36.98 -12.43
CA GLN A 70 -18.12 -37.77 -13.64
C GLN A 70 -19.33 -37.26 -14.45
N LYS A 71 -20.21 -36.49 -13.82
CA LYS A 71 -21.42 -35.92 -14.45
C LYS A 71 -21.18 -34.54 -15.08
N LEU A 72 -19.99 -33.95 -14.90
CA LEU A 72 -19.66 -32.65 -15.49
C LEU A 72 -19.37 -32.81 -16.99
N PRO A 73 -19.78 -31.84 -17.84
CA PRO A 73 -19.38 -31.81 -19.24
C PRO A 73 -17.85 -31.81 -19.34
N ARG A 74 -17.31 -32.69 -20.18
CA ARG A 74 -15.86 -32.77 -20.40
C ARG A 74 -15.44 -31.69 -21.40
N PRO A 75 -14.38 -30.93 -21.11
CA PRO A 75 -13.79 -29.99 -22.06
C PRO A 75 -13.12 -30.71 -23.23
#